data_AF-A0A1A8YTU2-F1
#
_entry.id   AF-A0A1A8YTU2-F1
#
_cell.length_a   1.000
_cell.length_b   1.000
_cell.length_c   1.000
_cell.angle_alpha   90.00
_cell.angle_beta   90.00
_cell.angle_gamma   90.00
#
_symmetry.space_group_name_H-M   'P 1'
#
loop_
_entity.id
_entity.type
_entity.pdbx_description
1 polymer ?
#
loop_
_entity_poly.entity_id
_entity_poly.type
_entity_poly.pdbx_seq_one_letter_code
_entity_poly.pdbx_strand_id
1 'polypeptide(L)'
;MNVVNKNVLVANAKSGVPLKVRMYVKEEIVDNEKLSSIINKRKENVKYMKGMKLPDNVVALPDIKDVIEDADLLIFVVPHQYLENVLGEIMKNGNLKEDAKAISLMKGIKIDNYKLILLSNIIERKLNIECSALSGSNIAGEVSTENFSESTIGFDNAQTVEIWQTLFDRTYFKINCIQDKPGVEVN
;
A
#
# COMPACT_ATOMS: atom_id res chain seq x y z
N MET A 1 -16.00 6.53 3.73
CA MET A 1 -15.48 6.29 5.10
C MET A 1 -13.97 6.28 5.01
N ASN A 2 -13.33 7.37 5.45
CA ASN A 2 -11.92 7.72 5.18
C ASN A 2 -10.96 7.05 6.17
N VAL A 3 -10.72 5.75 5.99
CA VAL A 3 -9.86 4.99 6.90
C VAL A 3 -8.72 4.35 6.10
N VAL A 4 -7.67 5.14 5.91
CA VAL A 4 -6.21 4.89 5.79
C VAL A 4 -5.65 6.09 5.03
N ASN A 5 -5.47 7.21 5.73
CA ASN A 5 -5.03 8.46 5.12
C ASN A 5 -3.49 8.52 5.07
N LYS A 6 -2.96 8.45 3.85
CA LYS A 6 -1.66 8.98 3.37
C LYS A 6 -0.36 8.16 3.55
N ASN A 7 -0.40 6.83 3.57
CA ASN A 7 0.85 6.04 3.59
C ASN A 7 1.02 5.18 2.34
N VAL A 8 2.21 5.19 1.76
CA VAL A 8 2.65 4.15 0.81
C VAL A 8 3.43 3.14 1.62
N LEU A 9 3.07 1.87 1.54
CA LEU A 9 3.82 0.80 2.18
C LEU A 9 4.70 0.15 1.12
N VAL A 10 5.99 -0.02 1.41
CA VAL A 10 6.94 -0.72 0.55
C VAL A 10 7.54 -1.85 1.37
N ALA A 11 7.44 -3.06 0.83
CA ALA A 11 8.01 -4.26 1.45
C ALA A 11 9.15 -4.78 0.58
N ASN A 12 10.31 -5.04 1.19
CA ASN A 12 11.43 -5.70 0.52
C ASN A 12 11.47 -7.16 0.92
N ALA A 13 11.32 -8.08 -0.04
CA ALA A 13 11.43 -9.50 0.20
C ALA A 13 12.88 -9.95 -0.08
N LYS A 14 13.81 -9.74 0.87
CA LYS A 14 15.11 -10.42 0.84
C LYS A 14 15.03 -11.71 1.67
N SER A 15 15.30 -12.85 1.04
CA SER A 15 15.33 -14.16 1.71
C SER A 15 16.31 -14.15 2.90
N GLY A 16 15.89 -14.69 4.04
CA GLY A 16 16.73 -14.91 5.23
C GLY A 16 16.93 -13.72 6.19
N VAL A 17 16.31 -12.56 5.93
CA VAL A 17 16.30 -11.40 6.85
C VAL A 17 14.83 -11.10 7.20
N PRO A 18 14.47 -10.77 8.46
CA PRO A 18 13.12 -10.31 8.76
C PRO A 18 12.77 -9.13 7.84
N LEU A 19 11.69 -9.27 7.06
CA LEU A 19 11.24 -8.29 6.07
C LEU A 19 11.13 -6.91 6.72
N LYS A 20 12.01 -5.98 6.36
CA LYS A 20 11.87 -4.58 6.75
C LYS A 20 10.80 -3.95 5.88
N VAL A 21 9.75 -3.43 6.49
CA VAL A 21 8.65 -2.75 5.81
C VAL A 21 8.86 -1.25 5.95
N ARG A 22 9.09 -0.57 4.83
CA ARG A 22 9.27 0.89 4.78
C ARG A 22 7.93 1.54 4.49
N MET A 23 7.50 2.42 5.38
CA MET A 23 6.24 3.15 5.26
C MET A 23 6.55 4.60 4.95
N TYR A 24 6.17 5.06 3.75
CA TYR A 24 6.16 6.48 3.45
C TYR A 24 5.14 7.17 4.35
N VAL A 25 5.60 8.20 5.06
CA VAL A 25 4.77 9.06 5.91
C VAL A 25 5.02 10.49 5.48
N LYS A 26 4.04 11.12 4.84
CA LYS A 26 4.10 12.55 4.57
C LYS A 26 4.35 13.28 5.89
N GLU A 27 5.44 14.04 5.96
CA GLU A 27 5.87 14.62 7.22
C GLU A 27 4.85 15.65 7.73
N GLU A 28 4.43 15.47 8.97
CA GLU A 28 3.50 16.34 9.68
C GLU A 28 4.02 16.53 11.11
N ILE A 29 3.80 17.72 11.68
CA ILE A 29 4.14 17.97 13.09
C ILE A 29 2.95 17.58 13.96
N VAL A 30 3.19 16.69 14.92
CA VAL A 30 2.21 16.24 15.92
C VAL A 30 2.89 16.34 17.28
N ASP A 31 2.25 17.00 18.25
CA ASP A 31 2.83 17.22 19.59
C ASP A 31 4.26 17.80 19.57
N ASN A 32 4.52 18.74 18.64
CA ASN A 32 5.84 19.35 18.39
C ASN A 32 6.95 18.40 17.93
N GLU A 33 6.61 17.17 17.51
CA GLU A 33 7.54 16.20 16.93
C GLU A 33 7.12 15.82 15.51
N LYS A 34 8.09 15.38 14.69
CA LYS A 34 7.84 14.79 13.37
C LYS A 34 7.03 13.49 13.52
N LEU A 35 5.93 13.35 12.78
CA LEU A 35 5.07 12.16 12.83
C LEU A 35 5.86 10.89 12.51
N SER A 36 6.76 10.94 11.53
CA SER A 36 7.66 9.81 11.20
C SER A 36 8.50 9.38 12.40
N SER A 37 9.01 10.34 13.17
CA SER A 37 9.81 10.10 14.38
C SER A 37 8.95 9.54 15.52
N ILE A 38 7.73 10.05 15.71
CA ILE A 38 6.79 9.50 16.70
C ILE A 38 6.47 8.04 16.38
N ILE A 39 6.17 7.73 15.11
CA ILE A 39 5.86 6.36 14.68
C ILE A 39 7.02 5.42 14.96
N ASN A 40 8.25 5.81 14.62
CA ASN A 40 9.42 4.97 14.85
C ASN A 40 9.74 4.77 16.34
N LYS A 41 9.57 5.80 17.18
CA LYS A 41 9.83 5.73 18.64
C LYS A 41 8.75 4.95 19.39
N ARG A 42 7.48 5.23 19.10
CA ARG A 42 6.33 4.68 19.85
C ARG A 42 5.75 3.43 19.21
N LYS A 43 6.21 3.06 18.02
CA LYS A 43 5.66 1.99 17.17
C LYS A 43 4.14 2.14 17.01
N GLU A 44 3.69 3.36 16.74
CA GLU A 44 2.27 3.69 16.70
C GLU A 44 2.02 4.93 15.86
N ASN A 45 1.02 4.88 14.97
CA ASN A 45 0.55 6.05 14.24
C ASN A 45 -0.49 6.79 15.07
N VAL A 46 -0.03 7.62 16.00
CA VAL A 46 -0.88 8.34 16.99
C VAL A 46 -1.94 9.24 16.37
N LYS A 47 -1.78 9.61 15.09
CA LYS A 47 -2.71 10.49 14.36
C LYS A 47 -3.78 9.71 13.60
N TYR A 48 -3.38 8.66 12.87
CA TYR A 48 -4.27 7.96 11.93
C TYR A 48 -4.74 6.60 12.43
N MET A 49 -4.08 6.01 13.43
CA MET A 49 -4.38 4.68 13.97
C MET A 49 -4.02 4.61 15.47
N LYS A 50 -4.67 5.46 16.27
CA LYS A 50 -4.40 5.60 17.71
C LYS A 50 -4.75 4.32 18.46
N GLY A 51 -3.88 3.89 19.37
CA GLY A 51 -4.06 2.70 20.19
C GLY A 51 -3.56 1.40 19.58
N MET A 52 -3.11 1.41 18.32
CA MET A 52 -2.62 0.21 17.63
C MET A 52 -1.09 0.23 17.50
N LYS A 53 -0.44 -0.84 17.97
CA LYS A 53 1.00 -1.03 17.81
C LYS A 53 1.33 -1.58 16.44
N LEU A 54 2.29 -0.93 15.79
CA LEU A 54 2.93 -1.41 14.57
C LEU A 54 4.03 -2.42 14.92
N PRO A 55 4.22 -3.46 14.11
CA PRO A 55 5.33 -4.38 14.25
C PRO A 55 6.71 -3.68 14.22
N ASP A 56 7.70 -4.24 14.91
CA ASP A 56 9.04 -3.64 15.03
C ASP A 56 9.79 -3.50 13.71
N ASN A 57 9.47 -4.35 12.73
CA ASN A 57 10.04 -4.32 11.39
C ASN A 57 9.45 -3.24 10.48
N VAL A 58 8.43 -2.49 10.93
CA VAL A 58 7.91 -1.30 10.23
C VAL A 58 8.73 -0.06 10.57
N VAL A 59 9.16 0.66 9.54
CA VAL A 59 9.92 1.91 9.64
C VAL A 59 9.25 3.01 8.85
N ALA A 60 8.87 4.09 9.53
CA ALA A 60 8.32 5.29 8.91
C ALA A 60 9.43 6.17 8.35
N LEU A 61 9.30 6.56 7.07
CA LEU A 61 10.26 7.38 6.34
C LEU A 61 9.53 8.56 5.68
N PRO A 62 10.05 9.79 5.79
CA PRO A 62 9.40 10.96 5.19
C PRO A 62 9.77 11.20 3.73
N ASP A 63 10.89 10.64 3.26
CA ASP A 63 11.34 10.75 1.88
C ASP A 63 10.91 9.50 1.10
N ILE A 64 10.19 9.70 -0.01
CA ILE A 64 9.76 8.60 -0.88
C ILE A 64 10.96 7.88 -1.49
N LYS A 65 12.08 8.57 -1.71
CA LYS A 65 13.30 7.98 -2.27
C LYS A 65 13.81 6.83 -1.41
N ASP A 66 13.91 7.08 -0.10
CA ASP A 66 14.36 6.07 0.87
C ASP A 66 13.37 4.92 1.00
N VAL A 67 12.08 5.19 0.73
CA VAL A 67 11.01 4.20 0.76
C VAL A 67 11.08 3.24 -0.42
N ILE A 68 11.36 3.75 -1.62
CA ILE A 68 11.34 2.94 -2.86
C ILE A 68 12.69 2.31 -3.22
N GLU A 69 13.79 2.73 -2.60
CA GLU A 69 15.15 2.25 -2.92
C GLU A 69 15.24 0.71 -2.84
N ASP A 70 15.58 0.03 -3.93
CA ASP A 70 15.63 -1.45 -4.01
C ASP A 70 14.30 -2.18 -3.69
N ALA A 71 13.16 -1.51 -3.82
CA ALA A 71 11.85 -2.10 -3.54
C ALA A 71 11.47 -3.21 -4.52
N ASP A 72 11.12 -4.38 -4.00
CA ASP A 72 10.55 -5.48 -4.79
C ASP A 72 9.02 -5.39 -4.85
N LEU A 73 8.38 -5.00 -3.75
CA LEU A 73 6.92 -4.96 -3.61
C LEU A 73 6.44 -3.58 -3.13
N LEU A 74 5.58 -2.95 -3.91
CA LEU A 74 4.98 -1.64 -3.62
C LEU A 74 3.49 -1.77 -3.35
N ILE A 75 3.05 -1.25 -2.21
CA ILE A 75 1.66 -1.30 -1.75
C ILE A 75 1.15 0.14 -1.67
N PHE A 76 0.23 0.47 -2.58
CA PHE A 76 -0.38 1.80 -2.66
C PHE A 76 -1.64 1.84 -1.80
N VAL A 77 -1.56 2.58 -0.68
CA VAL A 77 -2.65 2.75 0.29
C VAL A 77 -2.84 4.24 0.62
N VAL A 78 -2.95 5.05 -0.42
CA VAL A 78 -3.13 6.50 -0.31
C VAL A 78 -4.53 6.91 -0.77
N PRO A 79 -5.09 8.02 -0.28
CA PRO A 79 -6.31 8.58 -0.86
C PRO A 79 -6.08 8.86 -2.35
N HIS A 80 -7.02 8.47 -3.21
CA HIS A 80 -6.85 8.50 -4.67
C HIS A 80 -6.40 9.87 -5.21
N GLN A 81 -6.84 10.97 -4.57
CA GLN A 81 -6.45 12.34 -4.91
C GLN A 81 -4.95 12.65 -4.78
N TYR A 82 -4.20 11.85 -4.00
CA TYR A 82 -2.76 12.01 -3.82
C TYR A 82 -1.93 11.07 -4.70
N LEU A 83 -2.56 10.11 -5.38
CA LEU A 83 -1.87 9.08 -6.16
C LEU A 83 -0.92 9.68 -7.19
N GLU A 84 -1.39 10.63 -8.00
CA GLU A 84 -0.55 11.20 -9.06
C GLU A 84 0.65 11.98 -8.52
N ASN A 85 0.51 12.65 -7.37
CA ASN A 85 1.65 13.32 -6.74
C ASN A 85 2.69 12.29 -6.28
N VAL A 86 2.25 11.22 -5.63
CA VAL A 86 3.13 10.13 -5.17
C VAL A 86 3.85 9.50 -6.37
N LEU A 87 3.12 9.14 -7.43
CA LEU A 87 3.71 8.57 -8.65
C LEU A 87 4.71 9.55 -9.30
N GLY A 88 4.39 10.84 -9.31
CA GLY A 88 5.30 11.88 -9.79
C GLY A 88 6.59 11.98 -8.98
N GLU A 89 6.53 11.86 -7.65
CA GLU A 89 7.71 11.83 -6.80
C GLU A 89 8.53 10.55 -6.98
N ILE A 90 7.89 9.38 -7.13
CA ILE A 90 8.58 8.11 -7.44
C ILE A 90 9.35 8.23 -8.76
N MET A 91 8.70 8.73 -9.81
CA MET A 91 9.32 8.87 -11.14
C MET A 91 10.51 9.85 -11.15
N LYS A 92 10.47 10.92 -10.34
CA LYS A 92 11.59 11.85 -10.19
C LYS A 92 12.81 11.21 -9.53
N ASN A 93 12.61 10.20 -8.69
CA ASN A 93 13.68 9.56 -7.92
C ASN A 93 14.31 8.35 -8.62
N GLY A 94 13.75 7.89 -9.75
CA GLY A 94 14.43 6.99 -10.72
C GLY A 94 14.88 5.61 -10.24
N ASN A 95 14.62 5.24 -8.99
CA ASN A 95 15.24 4.09 -8.33
C ASN A 95 14.33 2.85 -8.23
N LEU A 96 13.34 2.71 -9.12
CA LEU A 96 12.43 1.57 -9.11
C LEU A 96 13.04 0.42 -9.92
N LYS A 97 13.00 -0.80 -9.38
CA LYS A 97 13.40 -2.00 -10.13
C LYS A 97 12.39 -2.28 -11.24
N GLU A 98 12.88 -2.72 -12.40
CA GLU A 98 12.03 -3.08 -13.54
C GLU A 98 11.11 -4.27 -13.25
N ASP A 99 11.52 -5.17 -12.36
CA ASP A 99 10.76 -6.35 -11.92
C ASP A 99 9.96 -6.11 -10.63
N ALA A 100 9.95 -4.89 -10.10
CA ALA A 100 9.14 -4.54 -8.95
C ALA A 100 7.65 -4.75 -9.24
N LYS A 101 6.90 -5.24 -8.25
CA LYS A 101 5.45 -5.47 -8.38
C LYS A 101 4.68 -4.48 -7.52
N ALA A 102 3.55 -4.01 -8.02
CA ALA A 102 2.65 -3.14 -7.29
C ALA A 102 1.33 -3.82 -6.93
N ILE A 103 0.70 -3.34 -5.84
CA ILE A 103 -0.70 -3.62 -5.52
C ILE A 103 -1.39 -2.34 -5.02
N SER A 104 -2.58 -2.06 -5.53
CA SER A 104 -3.43 -0.96 -5.09
C SER A 104 -4.46 -1.46 -4.10
N LEU A 105 -4.50 -0.87 -2.90
CA LEU A 105 -5.56 -1.06 -1.90
C LEU A 105 -6.52 0.13 -1.87
N MET A 106 -6.38 1.04 -2.84
CA MET A 106 -7.17 2.26 -2.90
C MET A 106 -8.54 1.96 -3.45
N LYS A 107 -9.58 2.46 -2.78
CA LYS A 107 -10.94 2.42 -3.30
C LYS A 107 -11.23 3.65 -4.16
N GLY A 108 -11.82 3.41 -5.32
CA GLY A 108 -12.31 4.45 -6.21
C GLY A 108 -11.83 4.30 -7.64
N ILE A 109 -12.31 5.21 -8.47
CA ILE A 109 -12.08 5.26 -9.91
C ILE A 109 -11.78 6.70 -10.27
N LYS A 110 -10.91 6.91 -11.26
CA LYS A 110 -10.72 8.23 -11.85
C LYS A 110 -11.61 8.35 -13.08
N ILE A 111 -12.31 9.46 -13.21
CA ILE A 111 -13.02 9.82 -14.45
C ILE A 111 -12.15 10.84 -15.18
N ASP A 112 -11.78 10.52 -16.41
CA ASP A 112 -11.07 11.42 -17.30
C ASP A 112 -11.72 11.37 -18.68
N ASN A 113 -12.13 12.53 -19.22
CA ASN A 113 -12.83 12.64 -20.50
C ASN A 113 -13.98 11.63 -20.67
N TYR A 114 -14.85 11.51 -19.65
CA TYR A 114 -15.96 10.55 -19.59
C TYR A 114 -15.57 9.07 -19.65
N LYS A 115 -14.28 8.75 -19.47
CA LYS A 115 -13.77 7.38 -19.39
C LYS A 115 -13.41 7.04 -17.96
N LEU A 116 -13.78 5.83 -17.57
CA LEU A 116 -13.39 5.22 -16.30
C LEU A 116 -11.95 4.74 -16.41
N ILE A 117 -11.11 5.20 -15.49
CA ILE A 117 -9.72 4.81 -15.37
C ILE A 117 -9.52 4.21 -13.98
N LEU A 118 -9.14 2.93 -13.95
CA LEU A 118 -8.72 2.23 -12.74
C LEU A 118 -7.43 2.85 -12.20
N LEU A 119 -7.32 2.95 -10.87
CA LEU A 119 -6.14 3.51 -10.21
C LEU A 119 -4.92 2.59 -10.40
N SER A 120 -5.12 1.27 -10.40
CA SER A 120 -4.09 0.29 -10.80
C SER A 120 -3.52 0.59 -12.18
N ASN A 121 -4.37 0.86 -13.18
CA ASN A 121 -3.94 1.21 -14.53
C ASN A 121 -3.19 2.55 -14.61
N ILE A 122 -3.39 3.46 -13.65
CA ILE A 122 -2.60 4.70 -13.54
C ILE A 122 -1.20 4.38 -13.03
N ILE A 123 -1.10 3.51 -12.01
CA ILE A 123 0.18 3.03 -11.47
C ILE A 123 0.99 2.33 -12.56
N GLU A 124 0.38 1.38 -13.28
CA GLU A 124 1.04 0.62 -14.35
C GLU A 124 1.60 1.54 -15.43
N ARG A 125 0.77 2.46 -15.92
CA ARG A 125 1.19 3.40 -16.97
C ARG A 125 2.29 4.37 -16.53
N LYS A 126 2.30 4.76 -15.27
CA LYS A 126 3.29 5.73 -14.76
C LYS A 126 4.60 5.08 -14.41
N LEU A 127 4.57 3.91 -13.77
CA LEU A 127 5.77 3.25 -13.24
C LEU A 127 6.31 2.15 -14.15
N ASN A 128 5.57 1.77 -15.18
CA ASN A 128 5.91 0.66 -16.07
C ASN A 128 6.16 -0.67 -15.34
N ILE A 129 5.34 -0.93 -14.31
CA ILE A 129 5.33 -2.18 -13.56
C ILE A 129 3.91 -2.70 -13.42
N GLU A 130 3.76 -4.01 -13.28
CA GLU A 130 2.49 -4.69 -13.04
C GLU A 130 1.84 -4.24 -11.72
N CYS A 131 0.52 -4.02 -11.73
CA CYS A 131 -0.22 -3.63 -10.54
C CYS A 131 -1.46 -4.52 -10.34
N SER A 132 -1.52 -5.24 -9.21
CA SER A 132 -2.74 -5.92 -8.76
C SER A 132 -3.65 -4.96 -8.00
N ALA A 133 -4.90 -5.34 -7.74
CA ALA A 133 -5.83 -4.60 -6.89
C ALA A 133 -6.27 -5.47 -5.71
N LEU A 134 -6.42 -4.90 -4.52
CA LEU A 134 -7.02 -5.56 -3.36
C LEU A 134 -8.20 -4.73 -2.89
N SER A 135 -9.39 -5.32 -2.94
CA SER A 135 -10.61 -4.72 -2.38
C SER A 135 -11.35 -5.73 -1.50
N GLY A 136 -12.07 -5.21 -0.53
CA GLY A 136 -12.84 -5.99 0.43
C GLY A 136 -13.65 -5.09 1.34
N SER A 137 -14.62 -5.66 2.05
CA SER A 137 -15.44 -4.97 3.05
C SER A 137 -14.66 -4.83 4.36
N ASN A 138 -13.57 -4.08 4.32
CA ASN A 138 -12.63 -3.99 5.43
C ASN A 138 -12.76 -2.63 6.11
N ILE A 139 -12.99 -2.64 7.41
CA ILE A 139 -12.79 -1.46 8.26
C ILE A 139 -11.42 -1.62 8.91
N ALA A 140 -10.49 -0.69 8.65
CA ALA A 140 -9.09 -0.86 9.09
C ALA A 140 -8.97 -1.06 10.62
N GLY A 141 -9.84 -0.42 11.40
CA GLY A 141 -9.93 -0.63 12.85
C GLY A 141 -10.24 -2.08 13.22
N GLU A 142 -11.20 -2.71 12.54
CA GLU A 142 -11.59 -4.10 12.81
C GLU A 142 -10.50 -5.10 12.41
N VAL A 143 -9.88 -4.89 11.25
CA VAL A 143 -8.74 -5.71 10.81
C VAL A 143 -7.56 -5.55 11.78
N SER A 144 -7.34 -4.34 12.29
CA SER A 144 -6.26 -4.07 13.24
C SER A 144 -6.47 -4.76 14.58
N THR A 145 -7.73 -4.97 15.01
CA THR A 145 -8.09 -5.71 16.22
C THR A 145 -8.26 -7.21 15.98
N GLU A 146 -7.79 -7.73 14.86
CA GLU A 146 -7.85 -9.16 14.49
C GLU A 146 -9.27 -9.74 14.40
N ASN A 147 -10.27 -8.89 14.12
CA ASN A 147 -11.60 -9.37 13.80
C ASN A 147 -11.59 -10.02 12.41
N PHE A 148 -12.32 -11.13 12.28
CA PHE A 148 -12.39 -11.85 11.03
C PHE A 148 -12.96 -10.98 9.90
N SER A 149 -12.22 -10.86 8.81
CA SER A 149 -12.69 -10.26 7.57
C SER A 149 -12.03 -10.91 6.35
N GLU A 150 -12.60 -10.64 5.17
CA GLU A 150 -12.14 -11.20 3.91
C GLU A 150 -11.85 -10.11 2.89
N SER A 151 -10.94 -10.39 1.97
CA SER A 151 -10.63 -9.53 0.83
C SER A 151 -10.31 -10.33 -0.40
N THR A 152 -10.42 -9.67 -1.54
CA THR A 152 -10.16 -10.25 -2.84
C THR A 152 -9.03 -9.49 -3.52
N ILE A 153 -8.06 -10.22 -4.04
CA ILE A 153 -7.03 -9.71 -4.93
C ILE A 153 -7.46 -9.96 -6.37
N GLY A 154 -7.60 -8.88 -7.13
CA GLY A 154 -7.75 -8.88 -8.57
C GLY A 154 -6.39 -8.79 -9.25
N PHE A 155 -6.10 -9.68 -10.19
CA PHE A 155 -4.81 -9.77 -10.86
C PHE A 155 -4.97 -10.05 -12.36
N ASP A 156 -3.95 -9.71 -13.14
CA ASP A 156 -3.83 -10.10 -14.55
C ASP A 156 -2.86 -11.27 -14.75
N ASN A 157 -1.79 -11.33 -13.94
CA ASN A 157 -0.73 -12.33 -14.00
C ASN A 157 -0.75 -13.28 -12.78
N ALA A 158 -0.96 -14.57 -13.04
CA ALA A 158 -1.05 -15.60 -11.99
C ALA A 158 0.26 -15.80 -11.22
N GLN A 159 1.44 -15.51 -11.80
CA GLN A 159 2.71 -15.72 -11.09
C GLN A 159 2.90 -14.75 -9.92
N THR A 160 2.28 -13.58 -9.98
CA THR A 160 2.43 -12.54 -8.96
C THR A 160 1.41 -12.68 -7.84
N VAL A 161 0.23 -13.22 -8.14
CA VAL A 161 -0.85 -13.27 -7.16
C VAL A 161 -0.47 -14.12 -5.95
N GLU A 162 0.29 -15.21 -6.13
CA GLU A 162 0.74 -16.06 -5.03
C GLU A 162 1.61 -15.30 -4.01
N ILE A 163 2.44 -14.37 -4.50
CA ILE A 163 3.27 -13.50 -3.66
C ILE A 163 2.38 -12.61 -2.79
N TRP A 164 1.39 -11.96 -3.41
CA TRP A 164 0.48 -11.08 -2.68
C TRP A 164 -0.43 -11.84 -1.72
N GLN A 165 -0.96 -12.99 -2.13
CA GLN A 165 -1.77 -13.83 -1.26
C GLN A 165 -0.99 -14.27 -0.03
N THR A 166 0.24 -14.75 -0.22
CA THR A 166 1.12 -15.12 0.91
C THR A 166 1.43 -13.92 1.81
N LEU A 167 1.63 -12.74 1.24
CA LEU A 167 1.94 -11.53 2.00
C LEU A 167 0.77 -11.08 2.89
N PHE A 168 -0.47 -11.12 2.37
CA PHE A 168 -1.65 -10.57 3.03
C PHE A 168 -2.47 -11.60 3.82
N ASP A 169 -2.47 -12.89 3.48
CA ASP A 169 -3.33 -13.89 4.13
C ASP A 169 -2.95 -14.11 5.59
N ARG A 170 -3.94 -14.00 6.48
CA ARG A 170 -3.83 -14.26 7.91
C ARG A 170 -4.96 -15.16 8.38
N THR A 171 -4.93 -15.58 9.63
CA THR A 171 -6.02 -16.35 10.24
C THR A 171 -7.31 -15.53 10.34
N TYR A 172 -7.19 -14.22 10.58
CA TYR A 172 -8.30 -13.27 10.72
C TYR A 172 -8.53 -12.38 9.48
N PHE A 173 -7.64 -12.43 8.49
CA PHE A 173 -7.76 -11.64 7.26
C PHE A 173 -7.56 -12.55 6.06
N LYS A 174 -8.67 -13.10 5.53
CA LYS A 174 -8.62 -14.11 4.48
C LYS A 174 -8.58 -13.51 3.08
N ILE A 175 -7.68 -14.03 2.24
CA ILE A 175 -7.44 -13.53 0.89
C ILE A 175 -7.91 -14.51 -0.17
N ASN A 176 -8.93 -14.08 -0.91
CA ASN A 176 -9.36 -14.68 -2.16
C ASN A 176 -8.63 -14.05 -3.33
N CYS A 177 -8.49 -14.78 -4.44
CA CYS A 177 -7.80 -14.31 -5.64
C CYS A 177 -8.66 -14.58 -6.87
N ILE A 178 -8.86 -13.58 -7.72
CA ILE A 178 -9.61 -13.71 -8.97
C ILE A 178 -8.89 -13.00 -10.12
N GLN A 179 -8.90 -13.61 -11.29
CA GLN A 179 -8.35 -13.02 -12.51
C GLN A 179 -9.33 -12.00 -13.13
N ASP A 180 -9.75 -11.02 -12.33
CA ASP A 180 -10.63 -9.92 -12.71
C ASP A 180 -10.24 -8.66 -11.92
N LYS A 181 -9.08 -8.08 -12.29
CA LYS A 181 -8.58 -6.84 -11.69
C LYS A 181 -9.61 -5.69 -11.75
N PRO A 182 -10.28 -5.42 -12.90
CA PRO A 182 -11.29 -4.38 -12.98
C PRO A 182 -12.48 -4.61 -12.04
N GLY A 183 -13.02 -5.82 -12.00
CA GLY A 183 -14.17 -6.15 -11.15
C GLY A 183 -13.89 -5.98 -9.66
N VAL A 184 -12.68 -6.32 -9.21
CA VAL A 184 -12.27 -6.12 -7.80
C VAL A 184 -12.13 -4.64 -7.44
N GLU A 185 -11.56 -3.83 -8.32
CA GLU A 185 -11.26 -2.42 -8.01
C GLU A 185 -12.49 -1.51 -7.99
N VAL A 186 -13.56 -1.88 -8.71
CA VAL A 186 -14.82 -1.14 -8.75
C VAL A 186 -15.85 -1.59 -7.69
N ASN A 187 -15.50 -2.58 -6.86
CA ASN A 187 -16.37 -3.20 -5.85
C ASN A 187 -16.33 -2.46 -4.49
#